data_AF-A0AAW1WGE9-F1
#
_entry.id   AF-A0AAW1WGE9-F1
#
_cell.length_a   1.000
_cell.length_b   1.000
_cell.length_c   1.000
_cell.angle_alpha   90.00
_cell.angle_beta   90.00
_cell.angle_gamma   90.00
#
_symmetry.space_group_name_H-M   'P 1'
#
loop_
_entity.id
_entity.type
_entity.pdbx_description
1 polymer ?
#
loop_
_entity_poly.entity_id
_entity_poly.type
_entity_poly.pdbx_seq_one_letter_code
_entity_poly.pdbx_strand_id
1 'polypeptide(L)'
;MGTITVSNTHINTVVKGSSGYLDPEYYKRQQLTDKSDLYSFGIVLCEVLCGRPAMTTAENDQVSLVRWAKKCHGKGELYQIIDPNLKGKIATQCLLKYVSIAMSCIDDNGLNRPSMKDVVRGLEFALQLQQKNEEYDHCMERIFQDETALIKDHEGSFCSEQRSAANESIQWLTGTIFSDIIDPVGR
;
A
#
# COMPACT_ATOMS: atom_id res chain seq x y z
N MET A 1 -45.54 -18.89 -10.22
CA MET A 1 -45.48 -17.83 -9.19
C MET A 1 -44.98 -18.45 -7.90
N GLY A 2 -43.87 -17.94 -7.36
CA GLY A 2 -43.31 -18.24 -6.02
C GLY A 2 -42.26 -19.35 -5.99
N THR A 3 -41.09 -19.21 -5.37
CA THR A 3 -40.51 -18.09 -4.61
C THR A 3 -38.99 -18.27 -4.51
N ILE A 4 -38.31 -17.14 -4.41
CA ILE A 4 -36.87 -16.86 -4.37
C ILE A 4 -36.05 -17.88 -3.56
N THR A 5 -35.00 -18.44 -4.19
CA THR A 5 -33.94 -19.20 -3.55
C THR A 5 -33.25 -18.32 -2.50
N VAL A 6 -33.33 -18.69 -1.23
CA VAL A 6 -32.60 -18.00 -0.15
C VAL A 6 -31.11 -18.20 -0.39
N SER A 7 -30.44 -17.16 -0.85
CA SER A 7 -28.97 -17.10 -0.87
C SER A 7 -28.47 -17.05 0.57
N ASN A 8 -28.05 -18.19 1.11
CA ASN A 8 -27.39 -18.25 2.42
C ASN A 8 -26.05 -17.51 2.32
N THR A 9 -26.01 -16.29 2.84
CA THR A 9 -24.80 -15.45 2.85
C THR A 9 -23.85 -15.77 4.01
N HIS A 10 -24.26 -16.65 4.94
CA HIS A 10 -23.57 -16.94 6.20
C HIS A 10 -23.76 -18.42 6.61
N ILE A 11 -22.79 -18.99 7.32
CA ILE A 11 -22.86 -20.33 7.92
C ILE A 11 -22.70 -20.21 9.45
N ASN A 12 -23.68 -20.70 10.22
CA ASN A 12 -23.57 -20.80 11.68
C ASN A 12 -22.66 -21.99 12.04
N THR A 13 -21.54 -21.74 12.71
CA THR A 13 -20.57 -22.79 13.05
C THR A 13 -19.93 -22.54 14.41
N VAL A 14 -19.45 -23.60 15.05
CA VAL A 14 -18.48 -23.45 16.16
C VAL A 14 -17.27 -22.71 15.60
N VAL A 15 -16.80 -21.68 16.30
CA VAL A 15 -15.65 -20.88 15.90
C VAL A 15 -14.43 -21.79 15.69
N LYS A 16 -13.91 -21.80 14.47
CA LYS A 16 -12.66 -22.48 14.08
C LYS A 16 -11.79 -21.52 13.29
N GLY A 17 -10.48 -21.58 13.46
CA GLY A 17 -9.55 -20.76 12.67
C GLY A 17 -8.14 -20.74 13.23
N SER A 18 -7.22 -20.19 12.45
CA SER A 18 -5.84 -19.95 12.87
C SER A 18 -5.76 -18.67 13.67
N SER A 19 -5.17 -18.75 14.87
CA SER A 19 -4.90 -17.59 15.72
C SER A 19 -4.13 -16.52 14.93
N GLY A 20 -4.62 -15.29 14.97
CA GLY A 20 -4.03 -14.16 14.25
C GLY A 20 -4.78 -13.75 13.00
N TYR A 21 -5.59 -14.63 12.40
CA TYR A 21 -6.36 -14.35 11.18
C TYR A 21 -7.87 -14.21 11.42
N LEU A 22 -8.32 -14.45 12.64
CA LEU A 22 -9.73 -14.62 12.94
C LEU A 22 -10.51 -13.29 12.86
N ASP A 23 -11.58 -13.29 12.06
CA ASP A 23 -12.51 -12.17 11.95
C ASP A 23 -13.21 -11.88 13.30
N PRO A 24 -13.13 -10.65 13.83
CA PRO A 24 -13.79 -10.29 15.08
C PRO A 24 -15.32 -10.41 15.03
N GLU A 25 -15.96 -10.24 13.88
CA GLU A 25 -17.41 -10.45 13.74
C GLU A 25 -17.77 -11.93 13.70
N TYR A 26 -17.01 -12.76 12.98
CA TYR A 26 -17.18 -14.21 13.03
C TYR A 26 -17.02 -14.74 14.45
N TYR A 27 -15.98 -14.30 15.17
CA TYR A 27 -15.76 -14.69 16.56
C TYR A 27 -16.95 -14.34 17.46
N LYS A 28 -17.51 -13.13 17.32
CA LYS A 28 -18.63 -12.66 18.15
C LYS A 28 -19.97 -13.30 17.79
N ARG A 29 -20.25 -13.42 16.48
CA ARG A 29 -21.57 -13.82 15.97
C ARG A 29 -21.68 -15.31 15.64
N GLN A 30 -20.55 -16.02 15.59
CA GLN A 30 -20.46 -17.43 15.15
C GLN A 30 -20.98 -17.66 13.73
N GLN A 31 -21.00 -16.60 12.92
CA GLN A 31 -21.45 -16.56 11.53
C GLN A 31 -20.25 -16.40 10.60
N LEU A 32 -19.90 -17.46 9.89
CA LEU A 32 -18.84 -17.43 8.88
C LEU A 32 -19.41 -16.90 7.57
N THR A 33 -18.69 -15.99 6.93
CA THR A 33 -19.17 -15.22 5.77
C THR A 33 -18.03 -14.98 4.79
N ASP A 34 -18.36 -14.60 3.56
CA ASP A 34 -17.36 -14.10 2.59
C ASP A 34 -16.57 -12.90 3.15
N LYS A 35 -17.18 -12.11 4.05
CA LYS A 35 -16.51 -10.99 4.72
C LYS A 35 -15.47 -11.45 5.75
N SER A 36 -15.64 -12.64 6.31
CA SER A 36 -14.68 -13.24 7.25
C SER A 36 -13.43 -13.74 6.51
N ASP A 37 -13.62 -14.27 5.30
CA ASP A 37 -12.50 -14.61 4.41
C ASP A 37 -11.75 -13.36 3.97
N LEU A 38 -12.46 -12.27 3.67
CA LEU A 38 -11.84 -10.98 3.33
C LEU A 38 -11.01 -10.40 4.48
N TYR A 39 -11.46 -10.52 5.72
CA TYR A 39 -10.68 -10.11 6.88
C TYR A 39 -9.37 -10.89 6.95
N SER A 40 -9.45 -12.21 6.87
CA SER A 40 -8.28 -13.09 6.88
C SER A 40 -7.33 -12.79 5.72
N PHE A 41 -7.86 -12.51 4.53
CA PHE A 41 -7.08 -12.10 3.36
C PHE A 41 -6.39 -10.75 3.56
N GLY A 42 -7.06 -9.77 4.15
CA GLY A 42 -6.47 -8.48 4.49
C GLY A 42 -5.24 -8.61 5.41
N ILE A 43 -5.25 -9.60 6.30
CA ILE A 43 -4.11 -9.91 7.16
C ILE A 43 -2.95 -10.47 6.35
N VAL A 44 -3.23 -11.39 5.42
CA VAL A 44 -2.22 -11.89 4.48
C VAL A 44 -1.62 -10.75 3.65
N LEU A 45 -2.42 -9.78 3.20
CA LEU A 45 -1.89 -8.60 2.51
C LEU A 45 -0.94 -7.79 3.40
N CYS A 46 -1.26 -7.63 4.69
CA CYS A 46 -0.35 -7.01 5.65
C CYS A 46 0.93 -7.82 5.84
N GLU A 47 0.86 -9.16 5.89
CA GLU A 47 2.04 -10.02 6.01
C GLU A 47 2.97 -9.87 4.81
N VAL A 48 2.42 -9.85 3.60
CA VAL A 48 3.18 -9.63 2.36
C VAL A 48 3.90 -8.28 2.38
N LEU A 49 3.24 -7.22 2.85
CA LEU A 49 3.84 -5.89 2.92
C LEU A 49 4.92 -5.78 4.01
N CYS A 50 4.71 -6.44 5.15
CA CYS A 50 5.55 -6.28 6.34
C CYS A 50 6.66 -7.33 6.44
N GLY A 51 6.60 -8.41 5.66
CA GLY A 51 7.58 -9.51 5.68
C GLY A 51 7.61 -10.28 7.00
N ARG A 52 6.50 -10.31 7.75
CA ARG A 52 6.44 -10.93 9.08
C ARG A 52 5.08 -11.60 9.34
N PRO A 53 5.01 -12.61 10.23
CA PRO A 53 3.78 -13.34 10.50
C PRO A 53 2.71 -12.51 11.23
N ALA A 54 1.44 -12.89 11.07
CA ALA A 54 0.26 -12.24 11.65
C ALA A 54 0.30 -12.13 13.19
N MET A 55 0.91 -13.12 13.84
CA MET A 55 1.23 -13.12 15.26
C MET A 55 2.72 -13.38 15.49
N THR A 56 3.32 -12.64 16.41
CA THR A 56 4.71 -12.83 16.85
C THR A 56 4.76 -12.88 18.38
N THR A 57 5.73 -13.61 18.95
CA THR A 57 5.98 -13.70 20.40
C THR A 57 6.67 -12.47 21.00
N ALA A 58 6.50 -11.30 20.39
CA ALA A 58 7.14 -10.06 20.83
C ALA A 58 6.53 -9.56 22.15
N GLU A 59 7.25 -8.73 22.91
CA GLU A 59 6.78 -8.27 24.23
C GLU A 59 5.87 -7.03 24.18
N ASN A 60 5.72 -6.39 23.01
CA ASN A 60 5.07 -5.08 22.85
C ASN A 60 3.81 -5.13 21.95
N ASP A 61 3.19 -3.96 21.69
CA ASP A 61 2.05 -3.75 20.76
C ASP A 61 2.21 -4.38 19.35
N GLN A 62 3.39 -4.93 19.01
CA GLN A 62 3.70 -5.63 17.77
C GLN A 62 3.31 -7.12 17.77
N VAL A 63 2.82 -7.68 18.87
CA VAL A 63 2.33 -9.08 18.92
C VAL A 63 1.31 -9.35 17.83
N SER A 64 0.39 -8.41 17.61
CA SER A 64 -0.60 -8.48 16.54
C SER A 64 -0.19 -7.58 15.39
N LEU A 65 0.05 -8.20 14.22
CA LEU A 65 0.33 -7.47 12.99
C LEU A 65 -0.78 -6.48 12.66
N VAL A 66 -2.04 -6.89 12.79
CA VAL A 66 -3.22 -6.06 12.52
C VAL A 66 -3.24 -4.82 13.39
N ARG A 67 -3.06 -4.98 14.71
CA ARG A 67 -3.05 -3.86 15.66
C ARG A 67 -1.94 -2.87 15.33
N TRP A 68 -0.74 -3.38 15.04
CA TRP A 68 0.40 -2.54 14.67
C TRP A 68 0.17 -1.81 13.34
N ALA A 69 -0.32 -2.51 12.32
CA ALA A 69 -0.58 -1.94 11.00
C ALA A 69 -1.66 -0.84 11.06
N LYS A 70 -2.78 -1.07 11.77
CA LYS A 70 -3.82 -0.04 12.02
C LYS A 70 -3.25 1.18 12.75
N LYS A 71 -2.41 0.96 13.77
CA LYS A 71 -1.77 2.04 14.55
C LYS A 71 -0.85 2.90 13.67
N CYS A 72 0.02 2.27 12.88
CA CYS A 72 0.91 2.98 11.96
C CYS A 72 0.15 3.70 10.85
N HIS A 73 -0.91 3.08 10.31
CA HIS A 73 -1.78 3.73 9.33
C HIS A 73 -2.44 5.00 9.88
N GLY A 74 -3.03 4.93 11.08
CA GLY A 74 -3.67 6.08 11.73
C GLY A 74 -2.71 7.22 12.08
N LYS A 75 -1.41 6.93 12.20
CA LYS A 75 -0.36 7.94 12.44
C LYS A 75 0.31 8.46 11.17
N GLY A 76 -0.03 7.91 10.00
CA GLY A 76 0.69 8.22 8.75
C GLY A 76 2.10 7.63 8.68
N GLU A 77 2.45 6.67 9.55
CA GLU A 77 3.78 6.09 9.68
C GLU A 77 3.96 4.81 8.85
N LEU A 78 3.35 4.75 7.65
CA LEU A 78 3.31 3.54 6.84
C LEU A 78 4.70 3.03 6.43
N TYR A 79 5.67 3.92 6.26
CA TYR A 79 7.04 3.51 5.91
C TYR A 79 7.72 2.66 6.98
N GLN A 80 7.26 2.74 8.24
CA GLN A 80 7.81 1.95 9.34
C GLN A 80 7.39 0.47 9.26
N ILE A 81 6.26 0.16 8.62
CA ILE A 81 5.71 -1.19 8.58
C ILE A 81 6.20 -2.02 7.40
N ILE A 82 6.77 -1.38 6.38
CA ILE A 82 7.22 -2.04 5.15
C ILE A 82 8.43 -2.93 5.44
N ASP A 83 8.44 -4.13 4.86
CA ASP A 83 9.59 -5.03 4.84
C ASP A 83 10.85 -4.26 4.38
N PRO A 84 11.96 -4.29 5.14
CA PRO A 84 13.22 -3.67 4.74
C PRO A 84 13.67 -4.01 3.30
N ASN A 85 13.38 -5.22 2.81
CA ASN A 85 13.72 -5.66 1.45
C ASN A 85 12.88 -5.00 0.36
N LEU A 86 11.73 -4.43 0.71
CA LEU A 86 10.82 -3.72 -0.19
C LEU A 86 10.97 -2.19 -0.12
N LYS A 87 11.63 -1.67 0.92
CA LYS A 87 11.84 -0.23 1.08
C LYS A 87 12.58 0.37 -0.10
N GLY A 88 12.05 1.47 -0.63
CA GLY A 88 12.61 2.17 -1.80
C GLY A 88 12.33 1.49 -3.14
N LYS A 89 11.63 0.35 -3.17
CA LYS A 89 11.30 -0.38 -4.42
C LYS A 89 9.83 -0.27 -4.83
N ILE A 90 8.98 0.23 -3.93
CA ILE A 90 7.54 0.36 -4.19
C ILE A 90 7.24 1.82 -4.51
N ALA A 91 6.59 2.06 -5.64
CA ALA A 91 6.06 3.36 -6.02
C ALA A 91 5.05 3.86 -4.97
N THR A 92 5.16 5.12 -4.58
CA THR A 92 4.33 5.71 -3.50
C THR A 92 2.84 5.52 -3.75
N GLN A 93 2.37 5.72 -4.98
CA GLN A 93 0.94 5.57 -5.33
C GLN A 93 0.48 4.11 -5.25
N CYS A 94 1.32 3.16 -5.69
CA CYS A 94 1.06 1.72 -5.53
C CYS A 94 0.91 1.36 -4.05
N LEU A 95 1.86 1.79 -3.21
CA LEU A 95 1.84 1.54 -1.77
C LEU A 95 0.57 2.08 -1.11
N LEU A 96 0.20 3.33 -1.39
CA LEU A 96 -1.01 3.95 -0.83
C LEU A 96 -2.27 3.17 -1.22
N LYS A 97 -2.37 2.76 -2.50
CA LYS A 97 -3.51 1.98 -2.96
C LYS A 97 -3.56 0.60 -2.31
N TYR A 98 -2.42 -0.10 -2.23
CA TYR A 98 -2.30 -1.41 -1.60
C TYR A 98 -2.70 -1.37 -0.13
N VAL A 99 -2.15 -0.40 0.63
CA VAL A 99 -2.47 -0.21 2.05
C VAL A 99 -3.95 0.12 2.24
N SER A 100 -4.52 0.98 1.40
CA SER A 100 -5.95 1.30 1.47
C SER A 100 -6.82 0.04 1.34
N ILE A 101 -6.50 -0.85 0.40
CA ILE A 101 -7.23 -2.12 0.21
C ILE A 101 -7.07 -3.02 1.44
N ALA A 102 -5.84 -3.21 1.91
CA ALA A 102 -5.56 -4.04 3.09
C ALA A 102 -6.30 -3.54 4.33
N MET A 103 -6.27 -2.22 4.59
CA MET A 103 -6.95 -1.59 5.72
C MET A 103 -8.47 -1.73 5.64
N SER A 104 -9.07 -1.58 4.46
CA SER A 104 -10.51 -1.82 4.28
C SER A 104 -10.89 -3.29 4.46
N CYS A 105 -10.03 -4.25 4.09
CA CYS A 105 -10.29 -5.67 4.30
C CYS A 105 -10.30 -6.05 5.80
N ILE A 106 -9.42 -5.45 6.60
CA ILE A 106 -9.29 -5.71 8.04
C ILE A 106 -10.18 -4.79 8.91
N ASP A 107 -11.18 -4.14 8.33
CA ASP A 107 -12.15 -3.35 9.08
C ASP A 107 -12.91 -4.25 10.08
N ASP A 108 -13.13 -3.75 11.29
CA ASP A 108 -13.82 -4.50 12.34
C ASP A 108 -15.32 -4.66 12.04
N ASN A 109 -15.88 -3.80 11.17
CA ASN A 109 -17.22 -3.90 10.62
C ASN A 109 -17.19 -4.52 9.22
N GLY A 110 -17.72 -5.74 9.08
CA GLY A 110 -17.77 -6.49 7.82
C GLY A 110 -18.53 -5.80 6.69
N LEU A 111 -19.40 -4.85 7.00
CA LEU A 111 -20.10 -4.04 6.00
C LEU A 111 -19.18 -3.04 5.28
N ASN A 112 -18.12 -2.58 5.96
CA ASN A 112 -17.12 -1.68 5.38
C ASN A 112 -16.09 -2.42 4.52
N ARG A 113 -16.00 -3.75 4.69
CA ARG A 113 -15.06 -4.56 3.91
C ARG A 113 -15.51 -4.59 2.44
N PRO A 114 -14.59 -4.48 1.46
CA PRO A 114 -14.93 -4.52 0.03
C PRO A 114 -15.50 -5.87 -0.40
N SER A 115 -15.93 -6.01 -1.65
CA SER A 115 -16.14 -7.34 -2.25
C SER A 115 -14.80 -7.90 -2.74
N MET A 116 -14.66 -9.23 -2.85
CA MET A 116 -13.43 -9.82 -3.41
C MET A 116 -13.13 -9.33 -4.83
N LYS A 117 -14.19 -9.04 -5.62
CA LYS A 117 -14.07 -8.43 -6.94
C LYS A 117 -13.44 -7.03 -6.88
N ASP A 118 -13.80 -6.23 -5.89
CA ASP A 118 -13.23 -4.88 -5.73
C ASP A 118 -11.80 -4.95 -5.18
N VAL A 119 -11.49 -5.94 -4.34
CA VAL A 119 -10.12 -6.22 -3.90
C VAL A 119 -9.21 -6.54 -5.09
N VAL A 120 -9.62 -7.47 -5.97
CA VAL A 120 -8.86 -7.84 -7.17
C VAL A 120 -8.61 -6.62 -8.06
N ARG A 121 -9.66 -5.87 -8.40
CA ARG A 121 -9.55 -4.63 -9.20
C ARG A 121 -8.62 -3.60 -8.55
N GLY A 122 -8.71 -3.47 -7.23
CA GLY A 122 -7.86 -2.56 -6.48
C GLY A 122 -6.38 -2.95 -6.57
N LEU A 123 -6.08 -4.24 -6.46
CA LEU A 123 -4.72 -4.77 -6.55
C LEU A 123 -4.17 -4.70 -7.99
N GLU A 124 -4.99 -4.97 -9.00
CA GLU A 124 -4.64 -4.76 -10.42
C GLU A 124 -4.30 -3.29 -10.68
N PHE A 125 -5.07 -2.36 -10.13
CA PHE A 125 -4.78 -0.93 -10.24
C PHE A 125 -3.50 -0.54 -9.49
N ALA A 126 -3.24 -1.10 -8.31
CA ALA A 126 -1.97 -0.89 -7.59
C ALA A 126 -0.77 -1.38 -8.42
N LEU A 127 -0.89 -2.54 -9.07
CA LEU A 127 0.13 -3.06 -9.97
C LEU A 127 0.40 -2.13 -11.17
N GLN A 128 -0.64 -1.60 -11.79
CA GLN A 128 -0.49 -0.62 -12.88
C GLN A 128 0.24 0.65 -12.42
N LEU A 129 -0.03 1.12 -11.20
CA LEU A 129 0.69 2.27 -10.63
C LEU A 129 2.18 1.99 -10.43
N GLN A 130 2.55 0.75 -10.06
CA GLN A 130 3.95 0.34 -9.96
C GLN A 130 4.63 0.32 -11.33
N GLN A 131 4.02 -0.35 -12.32
CA GLN A 131 4.56 -0.48 -13.67
C GLN A 131 4.78 0.88 -14.34
N LYS A 132 3.81 1.78 -14.19
CA LYS A 132 3.91 3.13 -14.74
C LYS A 132 5.07 3.93 -14.13
N ASN A 133 5.37 3.72 -12.84
CA ASN A 133 6.52 4.38 -12.20
C ASN A 133 7.84 3.89 -12.79
N GLU A 134 7.97 2.57 -12.98
CA GLU A 134 9.17 1.95 -13.59
C GLU A 134 9.39 2.43 -15.03
N GLU A 135 8.31 2.64 -15.79
CA GLU A 135 8.37 3.22 -17.14
C GLU A 135 8.88 4.67 -17.14
N TYR A 136 8.45 5.50 -16.17
CA TYR A 136 8.96 6.86 -16.02
C TYR A 136 10.43 6.88 -15.62
N ASP A 137 10.85 6.02 -14.68
CA ASP A 137 12.25 5.91 -14.26
C ASP A 137 13.14 5.53 -15.45
N HIS A 138 12.73 4.55 -16.25
CA HIS A 138 13.47 4.14 -17.45
C HIS A 138 13.45 5.23 -18.55
N CYS A 139 12.34 5.95 -18.72
CA CYS A 139 12.29 7.06 -19.67
C CYS A 139 13.24 8.19 -19.26
N MET A 140 13.25 8.55 -17.98
CA MET A 140 14.14 9.58 -17.44
C MET A 140 15.61 9.18 -17.58
N GLU A 141 15.98 7.93 -17.26
CA GLU A 141 17.36 7.45 -17.46
C GLU A 141 17.80 7.57 -18.93
N ARG A 142 16.90 7.28 -19.89
CA ARG A 142 17.19 7.45 -21.32
C ARG A 142 17.37 8.91 -21.72
N ILE A 143 16.54 9.81 -21.20
CA ILE A 143 16.67 11.25 -21.48
C ILE A 143 18.01 11.78 -20.96
N PHE A 144 18.40 11.41 -19.73
CA PHE A 144 19.71 11.79 -19.19
C PHE A 144 20.88 11.22 -20.00
N GLN A 145 20.77 9.99 -20.50
CA GLN A 145 21.78 9.41 -21.38
C GLN A 145 21.89 10.16 -22.71
N ASP A 146 20.76 10.53 -23.31
CA ASP A 146 20.72 11.27 -24.58
C ASP A 146 21.29 12.69 -24.40
N GLU A 147 20.96 13.37 -23.31
CA GLU A 147 21.49 14.69 -22.97
C GLU A 147 23.01 14.64 -22.69
N THR A 148 23.51 13.60 -22.02
CA THR A 148 24.96 13.40 -21.84
C THR A 148 25.70 13.02 -23.13
N ALA A 149 25.02 12.37 -24.09
CA ALA A 149 25.58 12.07 -25.40
C ALA A 149 25.70 13.34 -26.25
N LEU A 150 24.70 14.22 -26.21
CA LEU A 150 24.72 15.52 -26.89
C LEU A 150 25.80 16.48 -26.36
N ILE A 151 26.18 16.37 -25.07
CA ILE A 151 27.28 17.16 -24.49
C ILE A 151 28.65 16.63 -24.93
N LYS A 152 28.79 15.33 -25.22
CA LYS A 152 30.07 14.72 -25.64
C LYS A 152 30.52 15.11 -27.06
N ASP A 153 29.62 15.61 -27.89
CA ASP A 153 29.94 16.06 -29.25
C ASP A 153 30.57 17.47 -29.28
N HIS A 154 30.65 18.15 -28.14
CA HIS A 154 31.15 19.52 -28.05
C HIS A 154 32.30 19.73 -27.05
N GLU A 155 33.15 18.71 -26.81
CA GLU A 155 34.45 18.90 -26.16
C GLU A 155 35.60 18.85 -27.16
N GLY A 156 35.63 19.84 -28.03
CA GLY A 156 36.87 20.50 -28.41
C GLY A 156 36.99 21.80 -27.61
N SER A 157 37.75 21.76 -26.50
CA SER A 157 38.21 22.91 -25.69
C SER A 157 37.21 23.58 -24.74
N PHE A 158 37.27 23.24 -23.44
CA PHE A 158 37.74 24.18 -22.39
C PHE A 158 37.98 23.46 -21.03
N CYS A 159 38.90 24.00 -20.24
CA CYS A 159 39.51 23.42 -19.04
C CYS A 159 38.60 23.24 -17.81
N SER A 160 39.06 22.28 -16.99
CA SER A 160 38.61 21.87 -15.65
C SER A 160 38.30 22.98 -14.67
N GLU A 161 37.14 22.91 -14.01
CA GLU A 161 37.01 23.07 -12.55
C GLU A 161 35.64 22.57 -12.00
N GLN A 162 35.76 21.66 -11.02
CA GLN A 162 34.83 21.20 -9.98
C GLN A 162 33.42 20.63 -10.29
N ARG A 163 33.35 19.29 -10.12
CA ARG A 163 32.22 18.57 -9.52
C ARG A 163 31.65 19.29 -8.30
N SER A 164 30.34 19.59 -8.28
CA SER A 164 29.42 19.43 -7.14
C SER A 164 28.16 20.30 -7.32
N ALA A 165 27.11 19.79 -7.99
CA ALA A 165 25.77 20.37 -7.92
C ALA A 165 24.71 19.39 -8.48
N ALA A 166 24.47 18.27 -7.79
CA ALA A 166 23.37 17.35 -8.14
C ALA A 166 22.43 17.05 -6.97
N ASN A 167 22.70 17.64 -5.80
CA ASN A 167 21.97 17.41 -4.55
C ASN A 167 21.15 18.63 -4.08
N GLU A 168 21.20 19.78 -4.76
CA GLU A 168 20.37 20.95 -4.43
C GLU A 168 19.08 21.06 -5.26
N SER A 169 18.97 20.34 -6.38
CA SER A 169 17.81 20.44 -7.29
C SER A 169 16.58 19.63 -6.84
N ILE A 170 16.67 18.83 -5.77
CA ILE A 170 15.52 18.07 -5.24
C ILE A 170 14.76 18.89 -4.19
N GLN A 171 15.40 19.89 -3.58
CA GLN A 171 14.80 20.65 -2.47
C GLN A 171 13.71 21.63 -2.93
N TRP A 172 13.79 22.13 -4.18
CA TRP A 172 12.75 23.02 -4.73
C TRP A 172 11.50 22.27 -5.22
N LEU A 173 11.64 21.02 -5.67
CA LEU A 173 10.50 20.22 -6.16
C LEU A 173 9.58 19.73 -5.03
N THR A 174 10.12 19.52 -3.83
CA THR A 174 9.31 19.08 -2.68
C THR A 174 8.51 20.21 -2.02
N GLY A 175 8.88 21.48 -2.23
CA GLY A 175 8.22 22.62 -1.59
C GLY A 175 6.96 23.09 -2.33
N THR A 176 6.95 23.03 -3.66
CA THR A 176 5.84 23.57 -4.46
C THR A 176 4.64 22.63 -4.52
N ILE A 177 4.88 21.30 -4.56
CA ILE A 177 3.82 20.31 -4.75
C ILE A 177 2.88 20.18 -3.54
N PHE A 178 3.30 20.61 -2.34
CA PHE A 178 2.48 20.54 -1.12
C PHE A 178 1.74 21.84 -0.78
N SER A 179 1.99 22.94 -1.51
CA SER A 179 1.36 24.25 -1.22
C SER A 179 0.00 24.43 -1.91
N ASP A 180 -0.28 23.67 -2.97
CA ASP A 180 -1.47 23.87 -3.83
C ASP A 180 -2.68 22.98 -3.47
N ILE A 181 -2.68 22.28 -2.32
CA ILE A 181 -3.77 21.37 -1.89
C ILE A 181 -4.38 21.76 -0.53
N ILE A 182 -4.15 22.99 -0.05
CA ILE A 182 -4.89 23.51 1.12
C ILE A 182 -5.44 24.89 0.77
N ASP A 183 -6.60 24.90 0.13
CA ASP A 183 -7.44 26.10 0.05
C ASP A 183 -8.92 25.71 0.30
N PRO A 184 -9.39 25.67 1.56
CA PRO A 184 -10.80 25.64 1.84
C PRO A 184 -11.33 27.08 1.81
N VAL A 185 -12.11 27.37 0.76
CA VAL A 185 -13.08 28.48 0.62
C VAL A 185 -13.24 29.38 1.86
N GLY A 186 -12.87 30.64 1.70
CA GLY A 186 -13.11 31.70 2.68
C GLY A 186 -13.11 33.11 2.07
N ARG A 187 -14.09 33.43 1.21
CA ARG A 187 -14.66 34.78 1.09
C ARG A 187 -16.07 34.74 0.53
#